data_AF-A0A1Q9YCC8-F1
#
_entry.id   AF-A0A1Q9YCC8-F1
#
_cell.length_a   1.000
_cell.length_b   1.000
_cell.length_c   1.000
_cell.angle_alpha   90.00
_cell.angle_beta   90.00
_cell.angle_gamma   90.00
#
_symmetry.space_group_name_H-M   'P 1'
#
loop_
_entity.id
_entity.type
_entity.pdbx_description
1 polymer ?
#
loop_
_entity_poly.entity_id
_entity_poly.type
_entity_poly.pdbx_seq_one_letter_code
_entity_poly.pdbx_strand_id
1 'polypeptide(L)' 'MDESQKYDKMVQLYHEVNDYFLHRYLKLSHNHMDEKIAVLEARKAGKLPPEIPGWNEVQEMD' A
#
# COMPACT_ATOMS: atom_id res chain seq x y z
N MET A 1 5.82 3.89 15.40
CA MET A 1 6.38 2.74 14.67
C MET A 1 7.64 3.20 14.00
N ASP A 2 8.72 2.44 14.17
CA ASP A 2 10.00 2.65 13.50
C ASP A 2 9.89 2.29 12.00
N GLU A 3 10.77 2.83 11.15
CA GLU A 3 10.75 2.57 9.70
C GLU A 3 10.82 1.07 9.35
N SER A 4 11.65 0.30 10.07
CA SER A 4 11.75 -1.14 9.88
C SER A 4 10.42 -1.85 10.14
N GLN A 5 9.70 -1.44 11.20
CA GLN A 5 8.40 -2.04 11.54
C GLN A 5 7.32 -1.67 10.52
N LYS A 6 7.39 -0.44 9.98
CA LYS A 6 6.48 -0.01 8.90
C LYS A 6 6.71 -0.83 7.64
N TYR A 7 7.96 -1.07 7.29
CA TYR A 7 8.32 -1.90 6.15
C TYR A 7 7.80 -3.34 6.30
N ASP A 8 8.05 -3.99 7.44
CA ASP A 8 7.57 -5.35 7.70
C ASP A 8 6.03 -5.42 7.64
N LYS A 9 5.34 -4.44 8.23
CA LYS A 9 3.88 -4.34 8.18
C LYS A 9 3.37 -4.16 6.75
N MET A 10 4.02 -3.32 5.94
CA MET A 10 3.68 -3.11 4.53
C MET A 10 3.82 -4.41 3.74
N VAL A 11 4.95 -5.13 3.90
CA VAL A 11 5.19 -6.42 3.23
C VAL A 11 4.13 -7.45 3.62
N GLN A 12 3.80 -7.55 4.92
CA GLN A 12 2.76 -8.46 5.38
C GLN A 12 1.40 -8.13 4.75
N LEU A 13 0.97 -6.87 4.81
CA LEU A 13 -0.31 -6.44 4.24
C LEU A 13 -0.35 -6.63 2.72
N TYR A 14 0.76 -6.40 2.03
CA TYR A 14 0.89 -6.63 0.60
C TYR A 14 0.64 -8.10 0.24
N HIS A 15 1.25 -9.03 0.98
CA HIS A 15 1.02 -10.46 0.79
C HIS A 15 -0.41 -10.90 1.14
N GLU A 16 -1.03 -10.31 2.17
CA GLU A 16 -2.40 -10.64 2.58
C GLU A 16 -3.45 -10.14 1.59
N VAL A 17 -3.24 -8.96 0.99
CA VAL A 17 -4.18 -8.40 0.02
C VAL A 17 -4.07 -9.11 -1.34
N ASN A 18 -2.88 -9.63 -1.71
CA ASN A 18 -2.62 -10.44 -2.91
C ASN A 18 -3.39 -9.98 -4.16
N ASP A 19 -3.40 -8.67 -4.39
CA ASP A 19 -4.17 -8.04 -5.45
C ASP A 19 -3.22 -7.68 -6.60
N TYR A 20 -3.51 -8.23 -7.77
CA TYR A 20 -2.76 -7.96 -9.00
C TYR A 20 -2.67 -6.46 -9.31
N PHE A 21 -3.70 -5.67 -8.97
CA PHE A 21 -3.63 -4.22 -9.11
C PHE A 21 -2.60 -3.61 -8.17
N LEU A 22 -2.50 -4.05 -6.92
CA LEU A 22 -1.48 -3.54 -5.99
C LEU A 22 -0.05 -3.89 -6.43
N HIS A 23 0.17 -5.03 -7.07
CA HIS A 23 1.48 -5.39 -7.62
C HIS A 23 1.99 -4.38 -8.66
N ARG A 24 1.09 -3.75 -9.41
CA ARG A 24 1.45 -2.71 -10.40
C ARG A 24 1.57 -1.32 -9.79
N TYR A 25 0.86 -1.06 -8.69
CA TYR A 25 0.69 0.28 -8.13
C TYR A 25 1.59 0.54 -6.93
N LEU A 26 2.00 -0.50 -6.19
CA LEU A 26 2.75 -0.36 -4.96
C LEU A 26 4.16 -0.93 -5.13
N LYS A 27 5.14 -0.05 -5.43
CA LYS A 27 6.55 -0.39 -5.21
C LYS A 27 6.79 -0.47 -3.70
N LEU A 28 7.43 -1.53 -3.23
CA LEU A 28 7.87 -1.71 -1.84
C LEU A 28 9.05 -0.77 -1.47
N SER A 29 9.10 0.45 -1.99
CA SER A 29 10.10 1.46 -1.65
C SER A 29 9.79 2.13 -0.31
N HIS A 30 10.83 2.56 0.42
CA HIS A 30 10.69 3.25 1.72
C HIS A 30 10.04 4.65 1.63
N ASN A 31 9.82 5.18 0.44
CA ASN A 31 9.08 6.44 0.29
C ASN A 31 7.59 6.21 0.53
N HIS A 32 6.94 7.19 1.17
CA HIS A 32 5.48 7.20 1.35
C HIS A 32 4.94 5.95 2.09
N MET A 33 5.75 5.35 2.98
CA MET A 33 5.41 4.10 3.68
C MET A 33 4.08 4.18 4.44
N ASP A 34 3.81 5.29 5.13
CA ASP A 34 2.55 5.46 5.87
C ASP A 34 1.33 5.48 4.94
N GLU A 35 1.42 6.15 3.79
CA GLU A 35 0.35 6.20 2.79
C GLU A 35 0.15 4.83 2.13
N LYS A 36 1.23 4.12 1.83
CA LYS A 36 1.17 2.75 1.30
C LYS A 36 0.52 1.77 2.28
N ILE A 37 0.85 1.87 3.57
CA ILE A 37 0.19 1.07 4.61
C ILE A 37 -1.30 1.42 4.67
N ALA A 38 -1.66 2.70 4.65
CA ALA A 38 -3.07 3.12 4.67
C ALA A 38 -3.86 2.59 3.47
N VAL A 39 -3.25 2.61 2.28
CA VAL A 39 -3.83 2.05 1.05
C VAL A 39 -4.04 0.54 1.17
N LEU A 40 -3.03 -0.18 1.67
CA LEU A 40 -3.10 -1.63 1.85
C LEU A 40 -4.13 -2.02 2.92
N GLU A 41 -4.19 -1.32 4.06
CA GLU A 41 -5.22 -1.53 5.09
C GLU A 41 -6.62 -1.27 4.55
N ALA A 42 -6.79 -0.22 3.73
CA ALA A 42 -8.06 0.10 3.11
C ALA A 42 -8.50 -0.97 2.08
N ARG A 43 -7.58 -1.51 1.27
CA ARG A 43 -7.88 -2.65 0.38
C ARG A 43 -8.19 -3.92 1.17
N LYS A 44 -7.45 -4.21 2.24
CA LYS A 44 -7.75 -5.34 3.14
C LYS A 44 -9.15 -5.21 3.76
N ALA A 45 -9.58 -3.99 4.06
CA ALA A 45 -10.94 -3.69 4.53
C ALA A 45 -12.02 -3.76 3.42
N GLY A 46 -11.65 -4.05 2.17
CA GLY A 46 -12.58 -4.22 1.05
C GLY A 46 -12.93 -2.93 0.30
N LYS A 47 -12.32 -1.78 0.62
CA LYS A 47 -12.57 -0.52 -0.09
C LYS A 47 -12.03 -0.57 -1.51
N LEU A 48 -12.73 0.04 -2.46
CA LEU A 48 -12.25 0.12 -3.84
C LEU A 48 -11.17 1.21 -4.00
N PRO A 49 -10.22 1.04 -4.93
CA PRO A 49 -9.22 2.05 -5.28
C PRO A 49 -9.67 3.52 -5.27
N PRO A 50 -10.79 3.92 -5.94
CA PRO A 50 -11.25 5.31 -5.93
C PRO A 50 -11.72 5.83 -4.56
N GLU A 51 -12.01 4.94 -3.61
CA GLU A 51 -12.47 5.30 -2.26
C GLU A 51 -11.30 5.43 -1.27
N ILE A 52 -10.08 5.10 -1.71
CA ILE A 52 -8.89 5.12 -0.87
C ILE A 52 -8.16 6.46 -1.07
N PRO A 53 -8.09 7.29 -0.03
CA PRO A 53 -7.32 8.54 -0.09
C PRO A 53 -5.85 8.24 -0.41
N GLY A 54 -5.26 9.01 -1.34
CA GLY A 54 -3.86 8.82 -1.74
C GLY A 54 -3.62 7.65 -2.69
N TRP A 55 -4.66 6.93 -3.16
CA TRP A 55 -4.51 5.83 -4.12
C TRP A 55 -3.74 6.23 -5.39
N ASN A 56 -4.04 7.41 -5.94
CA ASN A 56 -3.35 7.94 -7.13
C ASN A 56 -1.98 8.55 -6.80
N GLU A 57 -1.70 8.91 -5.55
CA GLU A 57 -0.45 9.54 -5.13
C GLU A 57 0.65 8.49 -4.90
N VAL A 58 0.27 7.29 -4.46
CA VAL A 58 1.20 6.15 -4.35
C VAL A 58 1.46 5.46 -5.70
N GLN A 59 0.70 5.82 -6.74
CA GLN A 59 0.91 5.34 -8.09
C GLN A 59 2.15 6.05 -8.66
N GLU A 60 3.33 5.47 -8.48
CA GLU A 60 4.53 5.93 -9.19
C GLU A 60 4.24 5.83 -10.70
N MET A 61 3.98 6.96 -11.35
CA MET A 61 3.97 7.05 -12.81
C MET A 61 5.37 6.68 -13.30
N ASP A 62 5.42 5.68 -14.19
CA ASP A 62 6.63 5.20 -14.89
C ASP A 62 7.45 6.36 -15.48
#